data_AF-A0A8J5NKA5-F1
#
_entry.id   AF-A0A8J5NKA5-F1
#
_cell.length_a   1.000
_cell.length_b   1.000
_cell.length_c   1.000
_cell.angle_alpha   90.00
_cell.angle_beta   90.00
_cell.angle_gamma   90.00
#
_symmetry.space_group_name_H-M   'P 1'
#
loop_
_entity.id
_entity.type
_entity.pdbx_description
1 polymer ?
#
loop_
_entity_poly.entity_id
_entity_poly.type
_entity_poly.pdbx_seq_one_letter_code
_entity_poly.pdbx_strand_id
1 'polypeptide(L)'
;MFNIKSLMITALAWGSFATGKRHSAKQPTDPLLDGIEALGGIDRLRSVSAVTYIGNTVYRTRTLMEAYSVLGVDNMMSPAGSQNISFSYDQPHIKQRIDRFHEAGEMFLLARPGLDPFKYSLVLQGGKEGYAAVVEGTMNLFEPDAPPGGYLDGLLAAYLIYDAERMSPLLLSTIMSNKNYSTGLEDAGMGLKLPAVHDKTLDLTVLFDSDTKLPYIIRSYEDHGIYGKSTQDLLVYNYTSIDGIKFPGRFKTIYNKQHILMDYQVDRVIVNPHLDPQFFDGPRGRQAASYPARDSSYDFSEIGEWYSNYLWSGAYRGTLMNLSATTSLPGMPGVWFLNFPDGSGYQQVVVEFEKEVLVLDSPPHQSHLVLQWARETLGKAVTHVWPSHHHHDHALGLKDYVAAGAKAVVLDQAQDYYSNIPGIQFVTYSADKPITFNDSHTQATIVHLQGSAHAFDQAYAAIMPVCPTANSTVAIFEADYWNPHFANSDYFVDHVEAAELLNKLSEDRAARSSLYVPLFH
;
A
#
# COMPACT_ATOMS: atom_id res chain seq x y z
N MET A 1 -18.00 -16.77 -63.41
CA MET A 1 -17.93 -16.15 -64.76
C MET A 1 -17.38 -14.75 -64.53
N PHE A 2 -16.24 -14.24 -65.00
CA PHE A 2 -15.15 -14.57 -65.92
C PHE A 2 -13.86 -13.99 -65.26
N ASN A 3 -12.76 -14.73 -65.10
CA ASN A 3 -11.65 -15.02 -66.03
C ASN A 3 -10.68 -13.84 -66.34
N ILE A 4 -9.48 -14.02 -65.77
CA ILE A 4 -8.12 -13.55 -66.07
C ILE A 4 -7.87 -12.97 -67.47
N LYS A 5 -7.09 -11.87 -67.56
CA LYS A 5 -5.93 -11.78 -68.47
C LYS A 5 -4.92 -10.69 -68.07
N SER A 6 -3.67 -11.13 -68.07
CA SER A 6 -2.42 -10.41 -67.87
C SER A 6 -2.06 -9.54 -69.07
N LEU A 7 -1.39 -8.41 -68.84
CA LEU A 7 -0.53 -7.77 -69.85
C LEU A 7 0.65 -7.08 -69.15
N MET A 8 1.81 -7.72 -69.20
CA MET A 8 3.10 -7.02 -69.17
C MET A 8 3.38 -6.47 -70.58
N ILE A 9 4.01 -5.29 -70.67
CA ILE A 9 5.16 -5.01 -71.54
C ILE A 9 5.77 -3.65 -71.17
N THR A 10 7.02 -3.75 -70.73
CA THR A 10 8.17 -2.82 -70.75
C THR A 10 8.01 -1.38 -71.25
N ALA A 11 8.55 -0.44 -70.46
CA ALA A 11 9.22 0.76 -70.98
C ALA A 11 10.61 0.89 -70.35
N LEU A 12 11.62 1.00 -71.21
CA LEU A 12 13.03 1.16 -70.90
C LEU A 12 13.30 2.49 -70.17
N ALA A 13 14.31 2.43 -69.32
CA ALA A 13 14.98 3.53 -68.64
C ALA A 13 15.44 4.63 -69.59
N TRP A 14 15.40 5.88 -69.12
CA TRP A 14 16.48 6.87 -69.31
C TRP A 14 16.74 7.56 -67.98
N GLY A 15 18.01 7.54 -67.57
CA GLY A 15 18.47 8.06 -66.30
C GLY A 15 18.53 9.59 -66.28
N SER A 16 18.24 10.13 -65.11
CA SER A 16 18.83 11.39 -64.66
C SER A 16 19.38 11.15 -63.27
N PHE A 17 20.71 11.20 -63.16
CA PHE A 17 21.42 11.21 -61.89
C PHE A 17 21.11 12.53 -61.19
N ALA A 18 20.12 12.50 -60.30
CA ALA A 18 19.97 13.50 -59.26
C ALA A 18 20.45 12.87 -57.94
N THR A 19 21.65 13.28 -57.52
CA THR A 19 22.21 13.02 -56.20
C THR A 19 21.41 13.79 -55.14
N GLY A 20 20.21 13.30 -54.83
CA GLY A 20 19.37 13.76 -53.73
C GLY A 20 19.61 12.88 -52.51
N LYS A 21 20.09 13.49 -51.42
CA LYS A 21 20.42 12.89 -50.13
C LYS A 21 19.50 11.71 -49.76
N ARG A 22 20.07 10.53 -49.50
CA ARG A 22 19.41 9.52 -48.68
C ARG A 22 18.99 10.22 -47.39
N HIS A 23 17.69 10.30 -47.12
CA HIS A 23 17.24 10.46 -45.75
C HIS A 23 17.81 9.28 -44.99
N SER A 24 18.91 9.50 -44.27
CA SER A 24 19.28 8.62 -43.18
C SER A 24 18.05 8.59 -42.29
N ALA A 25 17.41 7.42 -42.17
CA ALA A 25 16.59 7.16 -41.02
C ALA A 25 17.44 7.56 -39.80
N LYS A 26 16.98 8.54 -39.02
CA LYS A 26 17.61 8.80 -37.71
C LYS A 26 17.63 7.45 -37.00
N GLN A 27 18.79 7.04 -36.49
CA GLN A 27 18.82 5.92 -35.56
C GLN A 27 17.73 6.16 -34.50
N PRO A 28 16.99 5.12 -34.07
CA PRO A 28 16.13 5.25 -32.91
C PRO A 28 16.96 5.87 -31.79
N THR A 29 16.56 7.06 -31.34
CA THR A 29 17.30 7.74 -30.28
C THR A 29 17.13 6.93 -29.00
N ASP A 30 18.22 6.74 -28.26
CA ASP A 30 18.17 6.05 -26.97
C ASP A 30 17.43 6.95 -25.97
N PRO A 31 16.23 6.56 -25.48
CA PRO A 31 15.45 7.40 -24.58
C PRO A 31 16.21 7.81 -23.33
N LEU A 32 17.15 6.97 -22.85
CA LEU A 32 17.97 7.30 -21.70
C LEU A 32 18.92 8.47 -22.00
N LEU A 33 19.60 8.43 -23.14
CA LEU A 33 20.53 9.48 -23.54
C LEU A 33 19.78 10.77 -23.88
N ASP A 34 18.64 10.67 -24.57
CA ASP A 34 17.77 11.82 -24.84
C ASP A 34 17.29 12.47 -23.53
N GLY A 35 16.88 11.67 -22.55
CA GLY A 35 16.45 12.15 -21.24
C GLY A 35 17.57 12.81 -20.44
N ILE A 36 18.78 12.24 -20.45
CA ILE A 36 19.96 12.84 -19.82
C ILE A 36 20.30 14.20 -20.46
N GLU A 37 20.28 14.28 -21.79
CA GLU A 37 20.52 15.53 -22.50
C GLU A 37 19.43 16.56 -22.19
N ALA A 38 18.16 16.15 -22.19
CA ALA A 38 17.03 17.02 -21.86
C ALA A 38 17.11 17.58 -20.43
N LEU A 39 17.60 16.79 -19.47
CA LEU A 39 17.84 17.23 -18.09
C LEU A 39 19.00 18.23 -17.96
N GLY A 40 19.87 18.37 -18.96
CA GLY A 40 21.01 19.31 -18.92
C GLY A 40 22.36 18.71 -19.31
N GLY A 41 22.39 17.43 -19.67
CA GLY A 41 23.59 16.71 -20.10
C GLY A 41 24.37 16.09 -18.94
N ILE A 42 25.10 15.00 -19.23
CA ILE A 42 25.75 14.17 -18.20
C ILE A 42 26.81 14.92 -17.39
N ASP A 43 27.57 15.83 -18.01
CA ASP A 43 28.65 16.54 -17.32
C ASP A 43 28.10 17.51 -16.28
N ARG A 44 26.96 18.16 -16.56
CA ARG A 44 26.29 19.02 -15.58
C ARG A 44 25.66 18.19 -14.47
N LEU A 45 24.98 17.09 -14.80
CA LEU A 45 24.42 16.19 -13.79
C LEU A 45 25.50 15.65 -12.84
N ARG A 46 26.70 15.34 -13.34
CA ARG A 46 27.85 14.92 -12.52
C ARG A 46 28.42 16.01 -11.62
N SER A 47 28.12 17.29 -11.91
CA SER A 47 28.53 18.41 -11.06
C SER A 47 27.59 18.65 -9.86
N VAL A 48 26.46 17.92 -9.82
CA VAL A 48 25.52 17.98 -8.70
C VAL A 48 26.03 17.08 -7.57
N SER A 49 26.42 17.68 -6.46
CA SER A 49 26.81 16.99 -5.23
C SER A 49 25.68 16.89 -4.22
N ALA A 50 24.72 17.82 -4.25
CA ALA A 50 23.56 17.81 -3.38
C ALA A 50 22.38 18.60 -4.00
N VAL A 51 21.15 18.25 -3.62
CA VAL A 51 19.94 18.97 -4.04
C VAL A 51 18.96 19.04 -2.87
N THR A 52 18.38 20.21 -2.63
CA THR A 52 17.26 20.35 -1.69
C THR A 52 16.03 20.87 -2.43
N TYR A 53 14.96 20.08 -2.40
CA TYR A 53 13.61 20.49 -2.74
C TYR A 53 12.93 21.07 -1.50
N ILE A 54 12.48 22.31 -1.59
CA ILE A 54 11.69 22.98 -0.56
C ILE A 54 10.25 23.04 -1.05
N GLY A 55 9.32 22.44 -0.31
CA GLY A 55 7.89 22.45 -0.63
C GLY A 55 7.06 22.80 0.59
N ASN A 56 6.70 24.08 0.68
CA ASN A 56 5.93 24.68 1.77
C ASN A 56 4.46 24.89 1.41
N THR A 57 4.07 24.70 0.13
CA THR A 57 2.72 25.03 -0.34
C THR A 57 1.77 23.84 -0.47
N VAL A 58 2.23 22.74 -1.07
CA VAL A 58 1.39 21.57 -1.32
C VAL A 58 2.14 20.31 -0.89
N TYR A 59 1.64 19.70 0.16
CA TYR A 59 1.87 18.31 0.50
C TYR A 59 0.56 17.75 1.03
N ARG A 60 0.06 16.69 0.40
CA ARG A 60 -1.16 16.00 0.82
C ARG A 60 -1.08 14.55 0.42
N THR A 61 -1.66 13.68 1.25
CA THR A 61 -1.66 12.24 1.06
C THR A 61 -3.03 11.64 1.30
N ARG A 62 -3.31 10.55 0.59
CA ARG A 62 -4.52 9.75 0.66
C ARG A 62 -4.14 8.28 0.78
N THR A 63 -5.11 7.47 1.14
CA THR A 63 -4.94 6.04 1.41
C THR A 63 -5.84 5.20 0.51
N LEU A 64 -5.36 4.02 0.15
CA LEU A 64 -6.19 2.92 -0.37
C LEU A 64 -6.62 1.98 0.76
N MET A 65 -5.69 1.76 1.70
CA MET A 65 -5.84 0.84 2.82
C MET A 65 -7.01 1.21 3.73
N GLU A 66 -7.16 2.50 4.05
CA GLU A 66 -8.16 3.03 4.99
C GLU A 66 -9.22 3.87 4.25
N ALA A 67 -9.54 3.53 2.99
CA ALA A 67 -10.54 4.28 2.23
C ALA A 67 -11.95 4.02 2.79
N TYR A 68 -12.85 4.99 2.70
CA TYR A 68 -14.26 4.73 3.01
C TYR A 68 -14.89 3.89 1.90
N SER A 69 -14.70 4.30 0.64
CA SER A 69 -15.24 3.58 -0.52
C SER A 69 -14.28 2.52 -1.05
N VAL A 70 -14.85 1.37 -1.38
CA VAL A 70 -14.13 0.21 -1.94
C VAL A 70 -13.29 0.49 -3.19
N LEU A 71 -13.61 1.53 -3.97
CA LEU A 71 -12.87 1.87 -5.20
C LEU A 71 -12.25 3.28 -5.15
N GLY A 72 -12.27 3.93 -3.99
CA GLY A 72 -11.88 5.32 -3.84
C GLY A 72 -10.51 5.53 -3.22
N VAL A 73 -10.26 6.80 -2.94
CA VAL A 73 -9.18 7.34 -2.09
C VAL A 73 -9.76 8.60 -1.45
N ASP A 74 -10.91 8.44 -0.80
CA ASP A 74 -11.72 9.50 -0.21
C ASP A 74 -11.21 9.93 1.16
N ASN A 75 -10.52 9.04 1.88
CA ASN A 75 -9.83 9.39 3.12
C ASN A 75 -8.45 10.01 2.86
N MET A 76 -8.18 11.10 3.56
CA MET A 76 -6.90 11.80 3.54
C MET A 76 -6.08 11.40 4.76
N MET A 77 -4.85 10.95 4.56
CA MET A 77 -3.87 10.82 5.64
C MET A 77 -3.33 12.19 6.04
N SER A 78 -3.12 13.06 5.04
CA SER A 78 -2.75 14.46 5.22
C SER A 78 -3.55 15.34 4.27
N PRO A 79 -4.52 16.13 4.74
CA PRO A 79 -5.21 17.07 3.88
C PRO A 79 -4.30 18.22 3.43
N ALA A 80 -3.33 18.59 4.26
CA ALA A 80 -2.31 19.59 3.98
C ALA A 80 -1.04 19.35 4.82
N GLY A 81 0.05 19.98 4.40
CA GLY A 81 1.33 19.89 5.08
C GLY A 81 2.44 20.51 4.25
N SER A 82 3.68 20.24 4.64
CA SER A 82 4.87 20.66 3.90
C SER A 82 5.98 19.62 3.99
N GLN A 83 6.82 19.56 2.97
CA GLN A 83 7.94 18.66 2.92
C GLN A 83 9.16 19.28 2.25
N ASN A 84 10.31 19.15 2.92
CA ASN A 84 11.62 19.39 2.32
C ASN A 84 12.32 18.05 2.09
N ILE A 85 12.89 17.86 0.91
CA ILE A 85 13.65 16.66 0.56
C ILE A 85 15.04 17.09 0.14
N SER A 86 16.05 16.63 0.88
CA SER A 86 17.45 16.89 0.55
C SER A 86 18.13 15.60 0.15
N PHE A 87 18.98 15.67 -0.87
CA PHE A 87 19.79 14.58 -1.38
C PHE A 87 21.28 14.95 -1.29
N SER A 88 22.12 13.95 -1.02
CA SER A 88 23.58 14.05 -1.20
C SER A 88 24.09 12.88 -2.04
N TYR A 89 25.07 13.20 -2.88
CA TYR A 89 25.75 12.30 -3.82
C TYR A 89 27.27 12.31 -3.60
N ASP A 90 27.70 12.68 -2.39
CA ASP A 90 29.10 12.66 -1.94
C ASP A 90 29.69 11.25 -1.85
N GLN A 91 28.83 10.22 -1.88
CA GLN A 91 29.19 8.81 -1.84
C GLN A 91 28.50 8.04 -2.98
N PRO A 92 28.95 6.81 -3.29
CA PRO A 92 28.36 6.01 -4.37
C PRO A 92 26.90 5.60 -4.16
N HIS A 93 26.39 5.73 -2.94
CA HIS A 93 25.00 5.43 -2.59
C HIS A 93 24.26 6.73 -2.25
N ILE A 94 22.95 6.74 -2.51
CA ILE A 94 22.09 7.87 -2.21
C ILE A 94 22.04 8.14 -0.70
N LYS A 95 22.07 9.41 -0.32
CA LYS A 95 21.65 9.86 1.01
C LYS A 95 20.47 10.80 0.83
N GLN A 96 19.43 10.62 1.65
CA GLN A 96 18.26 11.49 1.63
C GLN A 96 17.88 11.89 3.04
N ARG A 97 17.39 13.12 3.18
CA ARG A 97 16.71 13.61 4.38
C ARG A 97 15.36 14.19 3.97
N ILE A 98 14.32 13.79 4.69
CA ILE A 98 12.95 14.31 4.54
C ILE A 98 12.59 14.99 5.85
N ASP A 99 12.37 16.31 5.81
CA ASP A 99 11.77 17.06 6.91
C ASP A 99 10.30 17.30 6.56
N ARG A 100 9.38 16.75 7.36
CA ARG A 100 7.94 16.75 7.07
C ARG A 100 7.17 17.45 8.19
N PHE A 101 6.22 18.28 7.81
CA PHE A 101 5.11 18.73 8.63
C PHE A 101 3.82 18.15 8.05
N HIS A 102 3.03 17.54 8.90
CA HIS A 102 1.87 16.75 8.51
C HIS A 102 0.67 17.23 9.31
N GLU A 103 -0.34 17.78 8.64
CA GLU A 103 -1.66 17.96 9.26
C GLU A 103 -2.35 16.60 9.27
N ALA A 104 -2.85 16.18 10.44
CA ALA A 104 -3.52 14.91 10.59
C ALA A 104 -4.89 14.96 9.90
N GLY A 105 -5.16 13.99 9.03
CA GLY A 105 -6.49 13.82 8.44
C GLY A 105 -7.47 13.11 9.37
N GLU A 106 -8.75 13.14 9.01
CA GLU A 106 -9.86 12.63 9.84
C GLU A 106 -9.70 11.16 10.23
N MET A 107 -9.03 10.34 9.41
CA MET A 107 -8.73 8.96 9.75
C MET A 107 -7.94 8.81 11.07
N PHE A 108 -7.16 9.83 11.46
CA PHE A 108 -6.41 9.79 12.70
C PHE A 108 -7.22 10.25 13.92
N LEU A 109 -8.53 10.47 13.82
CA LEU A 109 -9.37 10.77 14.99
C LEU A 109 -9.24 9.71 16.08
N LEU A 110 -9.12 8.43 15.69
CA LEU A 110 -8.92 7.30 16.59
C LEU A 110 -7.62 7.36 17.42
N ALA A 111 -6.57 8.01 16.88
CA ALA A 111 -5.25 8.10 17.52
C ALA A 111 -4.97 9.49 18.10
N ARG A 112 -5.57 10.52 17.50
CA ARG A 112 -5.39 11.95 17.77
C ARG A 112 -6.74 12.65 17.65
N PRO A 113 -7.60 12.63 18.69
CA PRO A 113 -8.93 13.25 18.62
C PRO A 113 -8.91 14.76 18.30
N GLY A 114 -7.82 15.46 18.67
CA GLY A 114 -7.61 16.87 18.33
C GLY A 114 -7.09 17.11 16.91
N LEU A 115 -6.74 16.05 16.18
CA LEU A 115 -6.04 16.07 14.89
C LEU A 115 -4.79 16.97 14.92
N ASP A 116 -4.08 16.96 16.07
CA ASP A 116 -2.89 17.78 16.26
C ASP A 116 -1.83 17.42 15.21
N PRO A 117 -1.31 18.42 14.47
CA PRO A 117 -0.32 18.16 13.44
C PRO A 117 0.99 17.70 14.07
N PHE A 118 1.80 17.00 13.28
CA PHE A 118 3.12 16.52 13.74
C PHE A 118 4.22 16.85 12.74
N LYS A 119 5.45 16.78 13.26
CA LYS A 119 6.67 17.00 12.49
C LYS A 119 7.64 15.89 12.78
N TYR A 120 8.37 15.49 11.75
CA TYR A 120 9.49 14.58 11.92
C TYR A 120 10.52 14.76 10.82
N SER A 121 11.73 14.31 11.11
CA SER A 121 12.86 14.29 10.19
C SER A 121 13.32 12.85 10.01
N LEU A 122 13.26 12.36 8.78
CA LEU A 122 13.73 11.05 8.37
C LEU A 122 15.05 11.20 7.62
N VAL A 123 16.08 10.43 7.99
CA VAL A 123 17.31 10.29 7.22
C VAL A 123 17.45 8.87 6.71
N LEU A 124 18.01 8.71 5.52
CA LEU A 124 18.35 7.42 4.97
C LEU A 124 19.67 7.47 4.21
N GLN A 125 20.34 6.32 4.18
CA GLN A 125 21.54 6.07 3.39
C GLN A 125 21.36 4.75 2.66
N GLY A 126 21.63 4.75 1.35
CA GLY A 126 21.59 3.57 0.51
C GLY A 126 22.77 2.62 0.73
N GLY A 127 22.83 1.56 -0.08
CA GLY A 127 23.88 0.55 -0.02
C GLY A 127 23.61 -0.57 0.98
N LYS A 128 24.46 -1.60 0.97
CA LYS A 128 24.28 -2.82 1.80
C LYS A 128 24.35 -2.55 3.30
N GLU A 129 25.15 -1.56 3.69
CA GLU A 129 25.24 -1.09 5.06
C GLU A 129 24.43 0.20 5.26
N GLY A 130 23.42 0.42 4.42
CA GLY A 130 22.51 1.55 4.50
C GLY A 130 21.61 1.50 5.73
N TYR A 131 20.67 2.44 5.82
CA TYR A 131 19.65 2.50 6.88
C TYR A 131 18.58 3.54 6.53
N ALA A 132 17.48 3.52 7.29
CA ALA A 132 16.58 4.64 7.46
C ALA A 132 16.35 4.89 8.97
N ALA A 133 16.22 6.15 9.38
CA ALA A 133 16.04 6.50 10.78
C ALA A 133 15.25 7.81 10.97
N VAL A 134 14.34 7.82 11.94
CA VAL A 134 13.70 9.04 12.43
C VAL A 134 14.65 9.71 13.42
N VAL A 135 15.16 10.88 13.07
CA VAL A 135 16.17 11.62 13.85
C VAL A 135 15.62 12.81 14.61
N GLU A 136 14.40 13.24 14.29
CA GLU A 136 13.71 14.34 14.95
C GLU A 136 12.20 14.09 14.91
N GLY A 137 11.49 14.51 15.96
CA GLY A 137 10.06 14.27 16.09
C GLY A 137 9.69 12.79 16.09
N THR A 138 8.43 12.47 15.80
CA THR A 138 7.95 11.09 15.80
C THR A 138 6.92 10.86 14.70
N MET A 139 6.93 9.63 14.17
CA MET A 139 5.91 9.10 13.26
C MET A 139 4.83 8.31 14.02
N ASN A 140 4.99 8.12 15.34
CA ASN A 140 4.00 7.42 16.16
C ASN A 140 2.76 8.31 16.32
N LEU A 141 1.64 7.87 15.75
CA LEU A 141 0.37 8.59 15.83
C LEU A 141 -0.16 8.63 17.27
N PHE A 142 0.05 7.57 18.04
CA PHE A 142 -0.49 7.39 19.39
C PHE A 142 0.34 8.06 20.49
N GLU A 143 1.58 8.42 20.19
CA GLU A 143 2.49 9.08 21.12
C GLU A 143 3.13 10.31 20.47
N PRO A 144 2.37 11.42 20.31
CA PRO A 144 2.84 12.63 19.62
C PRO A 144 4.10 13.25 20.23
N ASP A 145 4.30 13.06 21.52
CA ASP A 145 5.43 13.62 22.28
C ASP A 145 6.57 12.61 22.46
N ALA A 146 6.50 11.44 21.81
CA ALA A 146 7.57 10.45 21.87
C ALA A 146 8.89 11.04 21.33
N PRO A 147 10.04 10.65 21.91
CA PRO A 147 11.33 10.99 21.35
C PRO A 147 11.49 10.38 19.94
N PRO A 148 12.50 10.82 19.16
CA PRO A 148 12.79 10.24 17.86
C PRO A 148 12.90 8.72 17.89
N GLY A 149 12.10 8.06 17.05
CA GLY A 149 11.99 6.60 17.00
C GLY A 149 13.30 5.89 16.63
N GLY A 150 14.26 6.60 16.08
CA GLY A 150 15.58 6.07 15.75
C GLY A 150 15.56 5.21 14.49
N TYR A 151 16.39 4.17 14.45
CA TYR A 151 16.52 3.30 13.28
C TYR A 151 15.25 2.50 13.02
N LEU A 152 14.80 2.51 11.77
CA LEU A 152 13.70 1.69 11.28
C LEU A 152 14.18 0.25 11.03
N ASP A 153 13.25 -0.69 10.91
CA ASP A 153 13.58 -2.06 10.54
C ASP A 153 14.05 -2.16 9.07
N GLY A 154 14.74 -3.26 8.76
CA GLY A 154 15.38 -3.47 7.47
C GLY A 154 14.43 -3.53 6.28
N LEU A 155 13.18 -3.97 6.45
CA LEU A 155 12.20 -4.03 5.34
C LEU A 155 11.74 -2.63 4.97
N LEU A 156 11.35 -1.83 5.97
CA LEU A 156 10.97 -0.43 5.75
C LEU A 156 12.16 0.39 5.25
N ALA A 157 13.37 0.17 5.78
CA ALA A 157 14.57 0.83 5.29
C ALA A 157 14.83 0.53 3.80
N ALA A 158 14.64 -0.72 3.36
CA ALA A 158 14.78 -1.08 1.95
C ALA A 158 13.74 -0.39 1.06
N TYR A 159 12.47 -0.33 1.50
CA TYR A 159 11.41 0.39 0.80
C TYR A 159 11.72 1.89 0.68
N LEU A 160 12.13 2.55 1.76
CA LEU A 160 12.42 3.99 1.77
C LEU A 160 13.63 4.34 0.91
N ILE A 161 14.67 3.49 0.89
CA ILE A 161 15.82 3.67 -0.01
C ILE A 161 15.38 3.52 -1.47
N TYR A 162 14.53 2.53 -1.77
CA TYR A 162 13.96 2.35 -3.10
C TYR A 162 13.16 3.58 -3.54
N ASP A 163 12.31 4.12 -2.67
CA ASP A 163 11.53 5.34 -2.96
C ASP A 163 12.42 6.58 -3.10
N ALA A 164 13.51 6.68 -2.34
CA ALA A 164 14.50 7.74 -2.50
C ALA A 164 15.18 7.72 -3.88
N GLU A 165 15.52 6.53 -4.40
CA GLU A 165 16.06 6.40 -5.77
C GLU A 165 15.03 6.86 -6.81
N ARG A 166 13.74 6.55 -6.61
CA ARG A 166 12.65 7.02 -7.50
C ARG A 166 12.53 8.53 -7.53
N MET A 167 12.70 9.20 -6.40
CA MET A 167 12.63 10.66 -6.33
C MET A 167 13.95 11.37 -6.70
N SER A 168 15.03 10.61 -6.93
CA SER A 168 16.37 11.15 -7.14
C SER A 168 16.48 11.96 -8.43
N PRO A 169 16.92 13.25 -8.38
CA PRO A 169 17.23 14.01 -9.59
C PRO A 169 18.34 13.40 -10.46
N LEU A 170 19.14 12.47 -9.91
CA LEU A 170 20.21 11.79 -10.65
C LEU A 170 19.83 10.37 -11.11
N LEU A 171 18.55 9.97 -11.02
CA LEU A 171 18.09 8.62 -11.38
C LEU A 171 18.59 8.16 -12.76
N LEU A 172 18.49 8.99 -13.82
CA LEU A 172 18.96 8.59 -15.16
C LEU A 172 20.47 8.36 -15.21
N SER A 173 21.25 9.15 -14.46
CA SER A 173 22.71 8.95 -14.36
C SER A 173 23.01 7.63 -13.64
N THR A 174 22.24 7.29 -12.60
CA THR A 174 22.33 6.01 -11.89
C THR A 174 22.02 4.85 -12.84
N ILE A 175 20.90 4.89 -13.58
CA ILE A 175 20.51 3.88 -14.57
C ILE A 175 21.62 3.68 -15.63
N MET A 176 22.16 4.78 -16.15
CA MET A 176 23.25 4.70 -17.13
C MET A 176 24.51 4.06 -16.53
N SER A 177 24.81 4.32 -15.26
CA SER A 177 25.95 3.72 -14.55
C SER A 177 25.78 2.23 -14.29
N ASN A 178 24.54 1.77 -14.06
CA ASN A 178 24.20 0.37 -13.83
C ASN A 178 24.43 -0.50 -15.09
N LYS A 179 24.32 0.09 -16.29
CA LYS A 179 24.50 -0.60 -17.59
C LYS A 179 23.63 -1.85 -17.73
N ASN A 180 22.48 -1.89 -17.06
CA ASN A 180 21.60 -3.06 -16.99
C ASN A 180 20.16 -2.64 -17.23
N TYR A 181 19.92 -1.94 -18.33
CA TYR A 181 18.60 -1.45 -18.69
C TYR A 181 18.15 -1.96 -20.06
N SER A 182 16.84 -1.93 -20.28
CA SER A 182 16.19 -2.16 -21.57
C SER A 182 15.34 -0.97 -21.96
N THR A 183 15.16 -0.74 -23.25
CA THR A 183 14.33 0.34 -23.78
C THR A 183 13.08 -0.22 -24.46
N GLY A 184 12.00 0.55 -24.47
CA GLY A 184 10.74 0.11 -25.04
C GLY A 184 9.68 1.21 -25.10
N LEU A 185 8.45 0.78 -25.39
CA LEU A 185 7.26 1.61 -25.25
C LEU A 185 6.40 1.04 -24.14
N GLU A 186 6.04 1.87 -23.17
CA GLU A 186 5.24 1.48 -22.01
C GLU A 186 3.91 2.23 -21.99
N ASP A 187 2.87 1.58 -21.47
CA ASP A 187 1.55 2.19 -21.33
C ASP A 187 1.55 3.19 -20.16
N ALA A 188 1.29 4.45 -20.49
CA ALA A 188 1.14 5.55 -19.55
C ALA A 188 -0.33 5.78 -19.13
N GLY A 189 -1.26 4.96 -19.62
CA GLY A 189 -2.70 5.07 -19.36
C GLY A 189 -3.46 5.67 -20.52
N MET A 190 -4.78 5.39 -20.57
CA MET A 190 -5.70 5.84 -21.64
C MET A 190 -5.22 5.49 -23.07
N GLY A 191 -4.43 4.42 -23.22
CA GLY A 191 -3.86 3.99 -24.51
C GLY A 191 -2.65 4.79 -24.99
N LEU A 192 -2.16 5.76 -24.20
CA LEU A 192 -0.93 6.49 -24.48
C LEU A 192 0.28 5.58 -24.22
N LYS A 193 1.12 5.41 -25.24
CA LYS A 193 2.40 4.72 -25.09
C LYS A 193 3.56 5.71 -25.15
N LEU A 194 4.44 5.67 -24.16
CA LEU A 194 5.60 6.55 -24.07
C LEU A 194 6.92 5.78 -24.22
N PRO A 195 7.96 6.40 -24.79
CA PRO A 195 9.32 5.87 -24.71
C PRO A 195 9.70 5.61 -23.26
N ALA A 196 10.31 4.47 -22.99
CA ALA A 196 10.64 4.05 -21.65
C ALA A 196 12.00 3.37 -21.56
N VAL A 197 12.60 3.46 -20.38
CA VAL A 197 13.81 2.74 -19.97
C VAL A 197 13.49 2.01 -18.67
N HIS A 198 13.68 0.69 -18.67
CA HIS A 198 13.57 -0.14 -17.48
C HIS A 198 14.95 -0.56 -17.01
N ASP A 199 15.34 -0.15 -15.81
CA ASP A 199 16.59 -0.54 -15.16
C ASP A 199 16.36 -1.77 -14.28
N LYS A 200 17.01 -2.88 -14.63
CA LYS A 200 16.84 -4.16 -13.94
C LYS A 200 17.60 -4.24 -12.61
N THR A 201 18.51 -3.30 -12.36
CA THR A 201 19.27 -3.26 -11.11
C THR A 201 18.46 -2.58 -10.01
N LEU A 202 17.79 -1.48 -10.33
CA LEU A 202 16.88 -0.77 -9.44
C LEU A 202 15.46 -1.34 -9.48
N ASP A 203 15.10 -2.08 -10.53
CA ASP A 203 13.73 -2.51 -10.82
C ASP A 203 12.76 -1.31 -10.92
N LEU A 204 13.17 -0.33 -11.73
CA LEU A 204 12.45 0.91 -11.97
C LEU A 204 12.32 1.18 -13.46
N THR A 205 11.15 1.68 -13.86
CA THR A 205 10.91 2.10 -15.24
C THR A 205 10.67 3.60 -15.30
N VAL A 206 11.45 4.31 -16.12
CA VAL A 206 11.24 5.72 -16.42
C VAL A 206 10.59 5.85 -17.79
N LEU A 207 9.41 6.46 -17.84
CA LEU A 207 8.72 6.83 -19.08
C LEU A 207 8.95 8.30 -19.34
N PHE A 208 9.21 8.65 -20.59
CA PHE A 208 9.61 9.99 -21.01
C PHE A 208 8.49 10.68 -21.77
N ASP A 209 8.32 11.97 -21.52
CA ASP A 209 7.47 12.82 -22.33
C ASP A 209 8.00 12.87 -23.78
N SER A 210 7.11 12.68 -24.76
CA SER A 210 7.54 12.48 -26.15
C SER A 210 8.10 13.75 -26.79
N ASP A 211 7.74 14.93 -26.29
CA ASP A 211 8.14 16.21 -26.86
C ASP A 211 9.38 16.78 -26.16
N THR A 212 9.32 16.88 -24.84
CA THR A 212 10.38 17.46 -24.01
C THR A 212 11.51 16.48 -23.71
N LYS A 213 11.27 15.18 -23.89
CA LYS A 213 12.17 14.07 -23.53
C LYS A 213 12.49 13.97 -22.04
N LEU A 214 11.85 14.78 -21.20
CA LEU A 214 12.04 14.74 -19.75
C LEU A 214 11.36 13.49 -19.17
N PRO A 215 11.85 12.96 -18.04
CA PRO A 215 11.10 11.98 -17.26
C PRO A 215 9.68 12.51 -16.99
N TYR A 216 8.71 11.63 -17.10
CA TYR A 216 7.30 11.96 -16.88
C TYR A 216 6.67 11.02 -15.86
N ILE A 217 6.94 9.72 -15.96
CA ILE A 217 6.51 8.71 -14.98
C ILE A 217 7.72 7.91 -14.53
N ILE A 218 7.86 7.71 -13.23
CA ILE A 218 8.83 6.80 -12.61
C ILE A 218 8.03 5.68 -11.92
N ARG A 219 7.94 4.55 -12.60
CA ARG A 219 7.08 3.41 -12.25
C ARG A 219 7.83 2.35 -11.46
N SER A 220 7.23 1.93 -10.35
CA SER A 220 7.49 0.66 -9.69
C SER A 220 6.44 -0.37 -10.11
N TYR A 221 6.86 -1.63 -10.21
CA TYR A 221 5.97 -2.77 -10.37
C TYR A 221 5.84 -3.48 -9.03
N GLU A 222 4.60 -3.79 -8.64
CA GLU A 222 4.25 -4.37 -7.35
C GLU A 222 3.28 -5.54 -7.53
N ASP A 223 3.12 -6.36 -6.51
CA ASP A 223 2.12 -7.43 -6.47
C ASP A 223 1.27 -7.29 -5.21
N HIS A 224 0.18 -6.54 -5.34
CA HIS A 224 -0.70 -6.18 -4.25
C HIS A 224 -1.63 -7.35 -3.88
N GLY A 225 -1.87 -7.56 -2.57
CA GLY A 225 -2.64 -8.73 -2.11
C GLY A 225 -4.07 -8.82 -2.65
N ILE A 226 -4.71 -7.68 -2.88
CA ILE A 226 -6.08 -7.56 -3.43
C ILE A 226 -6.08 -7.28 -4.95
N TYR A 227 -5.38 -6.23 -5.39
CA TYR A 227 -5.37 -5.84 -6.82
C TYR A 227 -4.48 -6.72 -7.71
N GLY A 228 -3.63 -7.57 -7.15
CA GLY A 228 -2.61 -8.34 -7.86
C GLY A 228 -1.54 -7.42 -8.46
N LYS A 229 -1.05 -7.79 -9.65
CA LYS A 229 -0.03 -7.03 -10.39
C LYS A 229 -0.43 -5.57 -10.54
N SER A 230 0.33 -4.70 -9.89
CA SER A 230 0.02 -3.29 -9.73
C SER A 230 1.18 -2.42 -10.16
N THR A 231 0.88 -1.15 -10.41
CA THR A 231 1.87 -0.11 -10.68
C THR A 231 1.69 1.02 -9.70
N GLN A 232 2.76 1.42 -9.03
CA GLN A 232 2.79 2.67 -8.29
C GLN A 232 3.63 3.65 -9.12
N ASP A 233 2.97 4.65 -9.70
CA ASP A 233 3.57 5.61 -10.63
C ASP A 233 3.89 6.91 -9.91
N LEU A 234 5.15 7.35 -9.95
CA LEU A 234 5.55 8.69 -9.53
C LEU A 234 5.56 9.59 -10.76
N LEU A 235 4.51 10.38 -10.94
CA LEU A 235 4.41 11.39 -11.99
C LEU A 235 5.27 12.60 -11.61
N VAL A 236 6.16 13.02 -12.52
CA VAL A 236 7.07 14.16 -12.32
C VAL A 236 6.90 15.16 -13.46
N TYR A 237 6.69 16.43 -13.11
CA TYR A 237 6.45 17.48 -14.11
C TYR A 237 6.73 18.88 -13.56
N ASN A 238 6.41 19.91 -14.36
CA ASN A 238 6.64 21.33 -14.04
C ASN A 238 8.13 21.63 -13.77
N TYR A 239 8.99 21.19 -14.69
CA TYR A 239 10.43 21.30 -14.53
C TYR A 239 10.93 22.74 -14.50
N THR A 240 11.77 23.06 -13.52
CA THR A 240 12.48 24.35 -13.40
C THR A 240 13.94 24.16 -13.79
N SER A 241 14.52 25.14 -14.50
CA SER A 241 15.94 25.09 -14.86
C SER A 241 16.79 25.92 -13.89
N ILE A 242 17.85 25.31 -13.34
CA ILE A 242 18.86 25.95 -12.49
C ILE A 242 20.22 25.57 -13.06
N ASP A 243 21.03 26.59 -13.39
CA ASP A 243 22.36 26.43 -13.99
C ASP A 243 22.38 25.47 -15.20
N GLY A 244 21.28 25.47 -15.95
CA GLY A 244 21.10 24.64 -17.14
C GLY A 244 20.85 23.16 -16.87
N ILE A 245 20.51 22.80 -15.62
CA ILE A 245 19.95 21.49 -15.24
C ILE A 245 18.46 21.66 -14.96
N LYS A 246 17.63 20.68 -15.32
CA LYS A 246 16.18 20.70 -15.06
C LYS A 246 15.84 19.81 -13.88
N PHE A 247 15.05 20.34 -12.96
CA PHE A 247 14.54 19.64 -11.78
C PHE A 247 13.01 19.66 -11.77
N PRO A 248 12.34 18.54 -11.45
CA PRO A 248 10.88 18.49 -11.38
C PRO A 248 10.35 19.42 -10.28
N GLY A 249 9.27 20.15 -10.58
CA GLY A 249 8.61 21.07 -9.66
C GLY A 249 7.36 20.49 -9.00
N ARG A 250 6.92 19.31 -9.43
CA ARG A 250 5.76 18.63 -8.87
C ARG A 250 5.89 17.12 -8.98
N PHE A 251 5.45 16.44 -7.93
CA PHE A 251 5.46 15.00 -7.78
C PHE A 251 4.06 14.52 -7.41
N LYS A 252 3.56 13.48 -8.09
CA LYS A 252 2.31 12.82 -7.74
C LYS A 252 2.47 11.33 -7.74
N THR A 253 2.06 10.67 -6.67
CA THR A 253 2.00 9.21 -6.63
C THR A 253 0.61 8.78 -7.09
N ILE A 254 0.55 7.93 -8.11
CA ILE A 254 -0.68 7.40 -8.69
C ILE A 254 -0.61 5.87 -8.67
N TYR A 255 -1.49 5.22 -7.93
CA TYR A 255 -1.61 3.77 -7.90
C TYR A 255 -2.54 3.27 -8.99
N ASN A 256 -2.13 2.23 -9.71
CA ASN A 256 -2.88 1.58 -10.79
C ASN A 256 -3.48 2.57 -11.80
N LYS A 257 -2.75 3.67 -12.07
CA LYS A 257 -3.11 4.75 -13.01
C LYS A 257 -4.41 5.51 -12.65
N GLN A 258 -4.99 5.24 -11.49
CA GLN A 258 -6.32 5.74 -11.10
C GLN A 258 -6.27 6.49 -9.78
N HIS A 259 -5.59 5.95 -8.77
CA HIS A 259 -5.71 6.42 -7.40
C HIS A 259 -4.58 7.38 -7.04
N ILE A 260 -4.89 8.66 -6.85
CA ILE A 260 -3.88 9.67 -6.47
C ILE A 260 -3.62 9.56 -4.96
N LEU A 261 -2.44 9.05 -4.60
CA LEU A 261 -2.04 8.84 -3.20
C LEU A 261 -1.24 9.99 -2.61
N MET A 262 -0.51 10.73 -3.43
CA MET A 262 0.31 11.86 -2.99
C MET A 262 0.28 12.99 -4.02
N ASP A 263 0.30 14.23 -3.55
CA ASP A 263 0.56 15.42 -4.35
C ASP A 263 1.51 16.35 -3.60
N TYR A 264 2.71 16.53 -4.15
CA TYR A 264 3.80 17.32 -3.56
C TYR A 264 4.29 18.36 -4.57
N GLN A 265 4.29 19.62 -4.16
CA GLN A 265 4.81 20.73 -4.97
C GLN A 265 6.12 21.26 -4.39
N VAL A 266 7.10 21.43 -5.27
CA VAL A 266 8.36 22.11 -4.94
C VAL A 266 8.22 23.59 -5.25
N ASP A 267 8.41 24.42 -4.23
CA ASP A 267 8.41 25.87 -4.36
C ASP A 267 9.80 26.40 -4.74
N ARG A 268 10.85 25.71 -4.29
CA ARG A 268 12.22 26.10 -4.55
C ARG A 268 13.14 24.89 -4.60
N VAL A 269 14.05 24.90 -5.57
CA VAL A 269 15.14 23.93 -5.67
C VAL A 269 16.44 24.65 -5.30
N ILE A 270 17.27 24.04 -4.47
CA ILE A 270 18.62 24.51 -4.14
C ILE A 270 19.60 23.44 -4.60
N VAL A 271 20.54 23.81 -5.47
CA VAL A 271 21.55 22.92 -6.03
C VAL A 271 22.87 23.18 -5.33
N ASN A 272 23.58 22.11 -4.98
CA ASN A 272 24.83 22.10 -4.23
C ASN A 272 24.79 22.99 -2.97
N PRO A 273 23.75 22.87 -2.11
CA PRO A 273 23.73 23.59 -0.85
C PRO A 273 24.92 23.22 0.04
N HIS A 274 25.38 24.17 0.84
CA HIS A 274 26.31 23.87 1.93
C HIS A 274 25.54 23.20 3.06
N LEU A 275 25.62 21.87 3.14
CA LEU A 275 24.99 21.07 4.19
C LEU A 275 25.98 20.80 5.32
N ASP A 276 25.46 20.67 6.54
CA ASP A 276 26.26 20.19 7.67
C ASP A 276 26.78 18.77 7.36
N PRO A 277 28.05 18.43 7.67
CA PRO A 277 28.56 17.08 7.45
C PRO A 277 27.74 15.98 8.14
N GLN A 278 27.07 16.29 9.24
CA GLN A 278 26.22 15.39 10.02
C GLN A 278 24.73 15.45 9.61
N PHE A 279 24.39 16.20 8.57
CA PHE A 279 22.99 16.46 8.18
C PHE A 279 22.21 15.17 7.84
N PHE A 280 22.91 14.14 7.36
CA PHE A 280 22.37 12.82 7.00
C PHE A 280 22.79 11.72 7.99
N ASP A 281 23.30 12.07 9.17
CA ASP A 281 23.73 11.08 10.18
C ASP A 281 22.53 10.54 10.95
N GLY A 282 22.45 9.21 11.05
CA GLY A 282 21.54 8.50 11.95
C GLY A 282 22.04 8.52 13.41
N PRO A 283 21.21 8.06 14.35
CA PRO A 283 21.59 8.00 15.76
C PRO A 283 22.72 6.98 16.01
N ARG A 284 23.33 7.00 17.20
CA ARG A 284 24.32 5.97 17.58
C ARG A 284 23.64 4.63 17.87
N GLY A 285 24.38 3.53 17.73
CA GLY A 285 23.93 2.22 18.20
C GLY A 285 23.00 1.47 17.26
N ARG A 286 23.26 1.52 15.95
CA ARG A 286 22.50 0.74 14.95
C ARG A 286 22.55 -0.75 15.22
N GLN A 287 21.40 -1.41 15.10
CA GLN A 287 21.26 -2.86 15.25
C GLN A 287 21.26 -3.57 13.90
N ALA A 288 21.55 -4.87 13.89
CA ALA A 288 21.58 -5.67 12.67
C ALA A 288 20.22 -5.75 11.96
N ALA A 289 19.12 -5.71 12.72
CA ALA A 289 17.76 -5.73 12.17
C ALA A 289 17.42 -4.47 11.36
N SER A 290 18.22 -3.41 11.44
CA SER A 290 18.01 -2.14 10.71
C SER A 290 18.77 -2.06 9.39
N TYR A 291 19.54 -3.09 9.02
CA TYR A 291 20.16 -3.14 7.70
C TYR A 291 19.10 -3.39 6.63
N PRO A 292 19.10 -2.63 5.52
CA PRO A 292 18.14 -2.82 4.43
C PRO A 292 18.10 -4.27 3.95
N ALA A 293 16.91 -4.87 3.97
CA ALA A 293 16.69 -6.26 3.59
C ALA A 293 15.43 -6.36 2.72
N ARG A 294 15.42 -7.34 1.81
CA ARG A 294 14.23 -7.73 1.05
C ARG A 294 13.79 -9.11 1.49
N ASP A 295 12.49 -9.26 1.69
CA ASP A 295 11.84 -10.54 1.96
C ASP A 295 10.72 -10.70 0.92
N SER A 296 10.66 -11.87 0.28
CA SER A 296 9.63 -12.16 -0.74
C SER A 296 8.22 -12.29 -0.16
N SER A 297 8.08 -12.44 1.15
CA SER A 297 6.78 -12.43 1.83
C SER A 297 6.21 -11.01 2.00
N TYR A 298 7.04 -9.96 1.86
CA TYR A 298 6.63 -8.56 1.97
C TYR A 298 6.88 -7.81 0.67
N ASP A 299 5.81 -7.65 -0.10
CA ASP A 299 5.84 -6.79 -1.28
C ASP A 299 5.94 -5.30 -0.87
N PHE A 300 6.48 -4.48 -1.77
CA PHE A 300 6.56 -3.03 -1.50
C PHE A 300 5.20 -2.35 -1.52
N SER A 301 4.18 -2.93 -2.15
CA SER A 301 2.79 -2.48 -2.00
C SER A 301 2.38 -2.45 -0.54
N GLU A 302 2.53 -3.57 0.17
CA GLU A 302 2.20 -3.67 1.59
C GLU A 302 3.05 -2.71 2.43
N ILE A 303 4.37 -2.82 2.39
CA ILE A 303 5.26 -1.99 3.23
C ILE A 303 4.97 -0.49 2.99
N GLY A 304 4.79 -0.09 1.74
CA GLY A 304 4.52 1.29 1.36
C GLY A 304 3.18 1.82 1.84
N GLU A 305 2.10 1.02 1.73
CA GLU A 305 0.79 1.40 2.24
C GLU A 305 0.80 1.55 3.76
N TRP A 306 1.28 0.56 4.49
CA TRP A 306 1.39 0.61 5.96
C TRP A 306 2.28 1.76 6.43
N TYR A 307 3.38 2.06 5.73
CA TYR A 307 4.22 3.22 6.01
C TYR A 307 3.48 4.54 5.78
N SER A 308 2.76 4.66 4.64
CA SER A 308 2.06 5.89 4.28
C SER A 308 0.88 6.22 5.20
N ASN A 309 0.33 5.20 5.88
CA ASN A 309 -0.71 5.33 6.89
C ASN A 309 -0.15 5.44 8.33
N TYR A 310 1.18 5.39 8.52
CA TYR A 310 1.85 5.41 9.84
C TYR A 310 1.52 4.21 10.74
N LEU A 311 1.15 3.08 10.15
CA LEU A 311 0.75 1.86 10.86
C LEU A 311 1.79 0.74 10.77
N TRP A 312 2.87 0.92 10.00
CA TRP A 312 3.94 -0.07 9.91
C TRP A 312 4.66 -0.27 11.25
N SER A 313 4.53 -1.48 11.81
CA SER A 313 5.13 -1.89 13.09
C SER A 313 6.26 -2.93 12.94
N GLY A 314 6.65 -3.22 11.69
CA GLY A 314 7.65 -4.23 11.34
C GLY A 314 7.02 -5.53 10.84
N ALA A 315 7.87 -6.47 10.43
CA ALA A 315 7.44 -7.79 9.99
C ALA A 315 6.64 -8.52 11.08
N TYR A 316 5.55 -9.18 10.68
CA TYR A 316 4.76 -10.08 11.50
C TYR A 316 5.64 -11.20 12.08
N ARG A 317 5.53 -11.43 13.40
CA ARG A 317 6.37 -12.40 14.14
C ARG A 317 5.58 -13.55 14.76
N GLY A 318 4.25 -13.56 14.59
CA GLY A 318 3.41 -14.63 15.12
C GLY A 318 3.83 -16.00 14.58
N THR A 319 3.72 -17.02 15.41
CA THR A 319 4.08 -18.40 15.06
C THR A 319 2.98 -19.36 15.50
N LEU A 320 2.90 -20.52 14.83
CA LEU A 320 1.99 -21.59 15.25
C LEU A 320 2.38 -22.16 16.63
N MET A 321 3.67 -22.19 16.96
CA MET A 321 4.17 -22.76 18.21
C MET A 321 3.66 -22.02 19.45
N ASN A 322 3.54 -20.69 19.36
CA ASN A 322 3.06 -19.85 20.46
C ASN A 322 1.58 -19.45 20.31
N LEU A 323 0.89 -19.92 19.26
CA LEU A 323 -0.53 -19.71 19.08
C LEU A 323 -1.31 -20.32 20.25
N SER A 324 -2.24 -19.54 20.80
CA SER A 324 -3.22 -20.02 21.78
C SER A 324 -4.59 -20.10 21.13
N ALA A 325 -5.28 -21.23 21.28
CA ALA A 325 -6.64 -21.43 20.80
C ALA A 325 -7.57 -21.72 21.98
N THR A 326 -8.66 -20.97 22.12
CA THR A 326 -9.62 -21.15 23.21
C THR A 326 -11.06 -21.19 22.72
N THR A 327 -11.91 -21.96 23.41
CA THR A 327 -13.36 -21.99 23.21
C THR A 327 -14.03 -21.57 24.51
N SER A 328 -14.31 -20.27 24.64
CA SER A 328 -14.76 -19.68 25.90
C SER A 328 -16.28 -19.47 25.96
N LEU A 329 -17.01 -19.66 24.86
CA LEU A 329 -18.44 -19.34 24.79
C LEU A 329 -19.35 -20.53 25.15
N PRO A 330 -20.15 -20.45 26.23
CA PRO A 330 -21.09 -21.51 26.60
C PRO A 330 -22.11 -21.80 25.49
N GLY A 331 -22.29 -23.08 25.16
CA GLY A 331 -23.25 -23.53 24.14
C GLY A 331 -22.77 -23.39 22.69
N MET A 332 -21.54 -22.89 22.46
CA MET A 332 -20.94 -22.72 21.15
C MET A 332 -19.51 -23.29 21.13
N PRO A 333 -19.33 -24.61 21.32
CA PRO A 333 -18.01 -25.23 21.44
C PRO A 333 -17.16 -25.15 20.16
N GLY A 334 -17.78 -24.85 19.02
CA GLY A 334 -17.09 -24.66 17.73
C GLY A 334 -16.62 -23.23 17.49
N VAL A 335 -16.79 -22.30 18.44
CA VAL A 335 -16.29 -20.91 18.30
C VAL A 335 -14.93 -20.81 18.98
N TRP A 336 -13.89 -20.64 18.15
CA TRP A 336 -12.50 -20.59 18.55
C TRP A 336 -11.95 -19.17 18.46
N PHE A 337 -11.25 -18.75 19.51
CA PHE A 337 -10.45 -17.53 19.54
C PHE A 337 -8.98 -17.90 19.43
N LEU A 338 -8.33 -17.44 18.37
CA LEU A 338 -6.93 -17.68 18.09
C LEU A 338 -6.13 -16.42 18.39
N ASN A 339 -5.28 -16.52 19.41
CA ASN A 339 -4.39 -15.46 19.84
C ASN A 339 -2.97 -15.75 19.40
N PHE A 340 -2.28 -14.72 18.91
CA PHE A 340 -0.90 -14.77 18.45
C PHE A 340 -0.05 -13.85 19.34
N PRO A 341 0.46 -14.33 20.49
CA PRO A 341 1.15 -13.47 21.46
C PRO A 341 2.39 -12.74 20.91
N ASP A 342 3.07 -13.37 19.93
CA ASP A 342 4.22 -12.75 19.25
C ASP A 342 3.81 -11.92 18.01
N GLY A 343 2.52 -11.93 17.66
CA GLY A 343 1.96 -11.23 16.51
C GLY A 343 1.51 -9.79 16.84
N SER A 344 0.83 -9.16 15.89
CA SER A 344 0.40 -7.75 15.90
C SER A 344 -0.85 -7.45 16.76
N GLY A 345 -1.06 -8.14 17.89
CA GLY A 345 -2.19 -7.86 18.80
C GLY A 345 -3.58 -8.15 18.22
N TYR A 346 -3.65 -8.82 17.07
CA TYR A 346 -4.88 -9.13 16.33
C TYR A 346 -5.31 -10.57 16.65
N GLN A 347 -6.51 -10.74 17.21
CA GLN A 347 -7.11 -12.04 17.51
C GLN A 347 -7.98 -12.48 16.33
N GLN A 348 -7.83 -13.74 15.89
CA GLN A 348 -8.66 -14.28 14.81
C GLN A 348 -9.75 -15.20 15.34
N VAL A 349 -10.98 -15.07 14.82
CA VAL A 349 -12.12 -15.89 15.22
C VAL A 349 -12.41 -16.94 14.17
N VAL A 350 -12.55 -18.20 14.60
CA VAL A 350 -12.91 -19.32 13.72
C VAL A 350 -14.18 -19.98 14.24
N VAL A 351 -15.18 -20.11 13.37
CA VAL A 351 -16.42 -20.83 13.64
C VAL A 351 -16.39 -22.16 12.91
N GLU A 352 -16.19 -23.23 13.67
CA GLU A 352 -16.26 -24.61 13.21
C GLU A 352 -17.70 -25.11 13.25
N PHE A 353 -18.23 -25.40 12.07
CA PHE A 353 -19.49 -26.13 11.90
C PHE A 353 -19.19 -27.61 11.61
N GLU A 354 -20.22 -28.46 11.66
CA GLU A 354 -20.10 -29.89 11.32
C GLU A 354 -19.39 -30.16 9.98
N LYS A 355 -19.68 -29.36 8.94
CA LYS A 355 -19.19 -29.57 7.56
C LYS A 355 -18.31 -28.44 7.02
N GLU A 356 -18.28 -27.31 7.71
CA GLU A 356 -17.72 -26.06 7.21
C GLU A 356 -16.88 -25.40 8.31
N VAL A 357 -15.92 -24.58 7.89
CA VAL A 357 -15.12 -23.76 8.79
C VAL A 357 -15.13 -22.36 8.22
N LEU A 358 -15.69 -21.42 8.99
CA LEU A 358 -15.75 -20.00 8.67
C LEU A 358 -14.69 -19.27 9.50
N VAL A 359 -13.81 -18.52 8.84
CA VAL A 359 -12.90 -17.58 9.50
C VAL A 359 -13.49 -16.18 9.41
N LEU A 360 -13.51 -15.46 10.53
CA LEU A 360 -13.87 -14.04 10.59
C LEU A 360 -12.58 -13.22 10.57
N ASP A 361 -12.53 -12.30 9.62
CA ASP A 361 -11.42 -11.45 9.19
C ASP A 361 -10.21 -12.17 8.62
N SER A 362 -9.39 -11.42 7.89
CA SER A 362 -8.23 -11.92 7.17
C SER A 362 -7.07 -10.91 7.14
N PRO A 363 -6.46 -10.59 8.29
CA PRO A 363 -5.26 -9.78 8.32
C PRO A 363 -4.11 -10.43 7.54
N PRO A 364 -3.15 -9.63 7.04
CA PRO A 364 -1.98 -10.16 6.36
C PRO A 364 -1.17 -11.09 7.29
N HIS A 365 -0.53 -12.10 6.70
CA HIS A 365 0.38 -13.08 7.35
C HIS A 365 -0.25 -14.07 8.35
N GLN A 366 -1.35 -13.74 9.06
CA GLN A 366 -2.00 -14.68 10.00
C GLN A 366 -2.68 -15.84 9.28
N SER A 367 -3.14 -15.60 8.05
CA SER A 367 -3.86 -16.55 7.19
C SER A 367 -3.20 -17.92 7.11
N HIS A 368 -1.88 -17.97 6.89
CA HIS A 368 -1.11 -19.21 6.79
C HIS A 368 -1.12 -20.01 8.10
N LEU A 369 -1.05 -19.32 9.24
CA LEU A 369 -1.06 -19.95 10.55
C LEU A 369 -2.44 -20.52 10.88
N VAL A 370 -3.52 -19.81 10.55
CA VAL A 370 -4.89 -20.30 10.78
C VAL A 370 -5.25 -21.45 9.85
N LEU A 371 -4.86 -21.39 8.58
CA LEU A 371 -5.01 -22.51 7.65
C LEU A 371 -4.29 -23.77 8.17
N GLN A 372 -3.07 -23.60 8.67
CA GLN A 372 -2.31 -24.69 9.27
C GLN A 372 -2.97 -25.22 10.54
N TRP A 373 -3.35 -24.32 11.46
CA TRP A 373 -4.02 -24.65 12.71
C TRP A 373 -5.33 -25.40 12.48
N ALA A 374 -6.18 -24.96 11.55
CA ALA A 374 -7.45 -25.60 11.24
C ALA A 374 -7.25 -27.03 10.73
N ARG A 375 -6.25 -27.23 9.86
CA ARG A 375 -5.91 -28.56 9.36
C ARG A 375 -5.40 -29.49 10.47
N GLU A 376 -4.53 -28.99 11.35
CA GLU A 376 -3.86 -29.81 12.37
C GLU A 376 -4.74 -30.05 13.62
N THR A 377 -5.57 -29.09 13.98
CA THR A 377 -6.40 -29.13 15.19
C THR A 377 -7.82 -29.59 14.91
N LEU A 378 -8.47 -29.03 13.89
CA LEU A 378 -9.86 -29.37 13.55
C LEU A 378 -9.96 -30.56 12.58
N GLY A 379 -8.87 -30.91 11.90
CA GLY A 379 -8.88 -31.91 10.83
C GLY A 379 -9.73 -31.47 9.62
N LYS A 380 -10.00 -30.17 9.48
CA LYS A 380 -10.87 -29.57 8.48
C LYS A 380 -10.14 -28.50 7.68
N ALA A 381 -10.52 -28.36 6.41
CA ALA A 381 -10.12 -27.22 5.61
C ALA A 381 -11.01 -26.01 5.94
N VAL A 382 -10.43 -24.81 5.87
CA VAL A 382 -11.22 -23.56 5.88
C VAL A 382 -12.06 -23.51 4.60
N THR A 383 -13.38 -23.39 4.73
CA THR A 383 -14.30 -23.39 3.59
C THR A 383 -14.76 -21.99 3.23
N HIS A 384 -14.81 -21.08 4.21
CA HIS A 384 -15.23 -19.70 4.03
C HIS A 384 -14.34 -18.76 4.85
N VAL A 385 -14.12 -17.57 4.31
CA VAL A 385 -13.48 -16.47 5.02
C VAL A 385 -14.28 -15.20 4.76
N TRP A 386 -14.53 -14.43 5.80
CA TRP A 386 -15.29 -13.19 5.75
C TRP A 386 -14.42 -12.05 6.28
N PRO A 387 -13.88 -11.18 5.42
CA PRO A 387 -13.42 -9.87 5.84
C PRO A 387 -14.62 -9.05 6.33
N SER A 388 -14.54 -8.50 7.54
CA SER A 388 -15.54 -7.59 8.11
C SER A 388 -15.79 -6.39 7.23
N HIS A 389 -14.74 -5.90 6.56
CA HIS A 389 -14.76 -4.85 5.55
C HIS A 389 -13.48 -4.87 4.69
N HIS A 390 -13.36 -3.93 3.76
CA HIS A 390 -12.29 -3.88 2.78
C HIS A 390 -10.95 -3.31 3.24
N HIS A 391 -10.84 -2.75 4.45
CA HIS A 391 -9.55 -2.23 4.91
C HIS A 391 -8.50 -3.34 4.96
N HIS A 392 -7.26 -2.96 4.66
CA HIS A 392 -6.23 -3.93 4.27
C HIS A 392 -5.75 -4.80 5.44
N ASP A 393 -5.90 -4.33 6.67
CA ASP A 393 -5.68 -5.11 7.89
C ASP A 393 -6.81 -6.12 8.20
N HIS A 394 -7.94 -6.05 7.50
CA HIS A 394 -9.02 -7.06 7.56
C HIS A 394 -9.07 -7.96 6.32
N ALA A 395 -8.46 -7.53 5.20
CA ALA A 395 -8.66 -8.16 3.90
C ALA A 395 -7.41 -8.68 3.19
N LEU A 396 -6.18 -8.23 3.52
CA LEU A 396 -5.00 -8.59 2.72
C LEU A 396 -4.63 -10.09 2.78
N GLY A 397 -4.99 -10.78 3.86
CA GLY A 397 -4.80 -12.23 4.01
C GLY A 397 -5.78 -13.08 3.20
N LEU A 398 -6.81 -12.47 2.60
CA LEU A 398 -7.86 -13.17 1.85
C LEU A 398 -7.29 -14.06 0.72
N LYS A 399 -6.24 -13.58 0.04
CA LYS A 399 -5.60 -14.31 -1.07
C LYS A 399 -5.13 -15.71 -0.67
N ASP A 400 -4.68 -15.87 0.57
CA ASP A 400 -4.11 -17.14 1.04
C ASP A 400 -5.21 -18.17 1.32
N TYR A 401 -6.35 -17.71 1.88
CA TYR A 401 -7.53 -18.54 2.07
C TYR A 401 -8.14 -18.97 0.72
N VAL A 402 -8.22 -18.05 -0.23
CA VAL A 402 -8.69 -18.34 -1.59
C VAL A 402 -7.78 -19.35 -2.28
N ALA A 403 -6.46 -19.19 -2.16
CA ALA A 403 -5.49 -20.15 -2.68
C ALA A 403 -5.62 -21.55 -2.03
N ALA A 404 -6.08 -21.62 -0.78
CA ALA A 404 -6.39 -22.86 -0.07
C ALA A 404 -7.78 -23.45 -0.41
N GLY A 405 -8.56 -22.79 -1.27
CA GLY A 405 -9.87 -23.24 -1.74
C GLY A 405 -11.08 -22.72 -0.95
N ALA A 406 -10.87 -21.79 -0.02
CA ALA A 406 -11.98 -21.13 0.69
C ALA A 406 -12.71 -20.15 -0.22
N LYS A 407 -13.99 -19.94 0.03
CA LYS A 407 -14.81 -18.92 -0.62
C LYS A 407 -14.77 -17.62 0.18
N ALA A 408 -14.73 -16.50 -0.51
CA ALA A 408 -14.82 -15.18 0.10
C ALA A 408 -16.30 -14.85 0.37
N VAL A 409 -16.63 -14.56 1.62
CA VAL A 409 -17.95 -14.03 2.00
C VAL A 409 -17.84 -12.51 2.01
N VAL A 410 -18.55 -11.83 1.12
CA VAL A 410 -18.42 -10.38 0.92
C VAL A 410 -19.77 -9.72 0.69
N LEU A 411 -19.86 -8.42 0.95
CA LEU A 411 -21.01 -7.62 0.53
C LEU A 411 -21.16 -7.72 -1.00
N ASP A 412 -22.37 -7.91 -1.50
CA ASP A 412 -22.62 -8.08 -2.94
C ASP A 412 -22.07 -6.92 -3.79
N GLN A 413 -22.12 -5.70 -3.26
CA GLN A 413 -21.60 -4.47 -3.86
C GLN A 413 -20.06 -4.35 -3.84
N ALA A 414 -19.36 -5.15 -3.03
CA ALA A 414 -17.91 -5.12 -2.89
C ALA A 414 -17.17 -6.21 -3.71
N GLN A 415 -17.88 -7.09 -4.42
CA GLN A 415 -17.26 -8.21 -5.15
C GLN A 415 -16.19 -7.77 -6.16
N ASP A 416 -16.46 -6.71 -6.92
CA ASP A 416 -15.57 -6.24 -7.99
C ASP A 416 -14.20 -5.83 -7.44
N TYR A 417 -14.15 -5.29 -6.22
CA TYR A 417 -12.92 -4.90 -5.56
C TYR A 417 -11.96 -6.10 -5.37
N TYR A 418 -12.49 -7.25 -4.97
CA TYR A 418 -11.71 -8.47 -4.72
C TYR A 418 -11.48 -9.33 -5.97
N SER A 419 -12.08 -8.96 -7.11
CA SER A 419 -12.15 -9.80 -8.31
C SER A 419 -10.79 -10.13 -8.95
N ASN A 420 -9.74 -9.36 -8.63
CA ASN A 420 -8.38 -9.63 -9.09
C ASN A 420 -7.66 -10.75 -8.32
N ILE A 421 -8.20 -11.22 -7.19
CA ILE A 421 -7.64 -12.35 -6.45
C ILE A 421 -7.84 -13.64 -7.27
N PRO A 422 -6.76 -14.33 -7.68
CA PRO A 422 -6.88 -15.49 -8.57
C PRO A 422 -7.70 -16.63 -7.96
N GLY A 423 -8.70 -17.11 -8.69
CA GLY A 423 -9.51 -18.27 -8.28
C GLY A 423 -10.59 -17.97 -7.24
N ILE A 424 -10.81 -16.70 -6.89
CA ILE A 424 -11.82 -16.30 -5.91
C ILE A 424 -13.22 -16.77 -6.32
N GLN A 425 -13.95 -17.29 -5.33
CA GLN A 425 -15.36 -17.62 -5.44
C GLN A 425 -16.11 -16.86 -4.35
N PHE A 426 -17.22 -16.22 -4.74
CA PHE A 426 -17.98 -15.39 -3.83
C PHE A 426 -19.18 -16.11 -3.25
N VAL A 427 -19.43 -15.85 -1.96
CA VAL A 427 -20.69 -16.04 -1.27
C VAL A 427 -21.12 -14.67 -0.80
N THR A 428 -22.28 -14.18 -1.23
CA THR A 428 -22.65 -12.78 -1.01
C THR A 428 -23.80 -12.60 -0.04
N TYR A 429 -23.81 -11.44 0.62
CA TYR A 429 -24.90 -10.95 1.44
C TYR A 429 -25.18 -9.47 1.10
N SER A 430 -26.30 -8.95 1.59
CA SER A 430 -26.66 -7.54 1.47
C SER A 430 -27.42 -7.08 2.72
N ALA A 431 -27.63 -5.77 2.87
CA ALA A 431 -28.36 -5.20 4.01
C ALA A 431 -29.75 -5.85 4.24
N ASP A 432 -30.50 -6.08 3.16
CA ASP A 432 -31.84 -6.69 3.23
C ASP A 432 -31.81 -8.22 3.28
N LYS A 433 -30.64 -8.81 3.02
CA LYS A 433 -30.45 -10.26 2.97
C LYS A 433 -29.13 -10.66 3.66
N PRO A 434 -29.10 -10.62 5.00
CA PRO A 434 -28.03 -11.23 5.77
C PRO A 434 -27.81 -12.69 5.39
N ILE A 435 -26.60 -13.18 5.62
CA ILE A 435 -26.27 -14.59 5.38
C ILE A 435 -26.02 -15.31 6.69
N THR A 436 -26.58 -16.51 6.84
CA THR A 436 -26.42 -17.37 8.02
C THR A 436 -25.74 -18.67 7.64
N PHE A 437 -24.64 -18.98 8.36
CA PHE A 437 -24.02 -20.30 8.41
C PHE A 437 -24.50 -21.01 9.67
N ASN A 438 -24.84 -22.30 9.59
CA ASN A 438 -25.29 -23.06 10.75
C ASN A 438 -24.98 -24.56 10.67
N ASP A 439 -24.99 -25.19 11.83
CA ASP A 439 -25.11 -26.63 11.99
C ASP A 439 -26.21 -26.98 13.01
N SER A 440 -26.10 -28.10 13.71
CA SER A 440 -27.06 -28.49 14.76
C SER A 440 -26.88 -27.76 16.09
N HIS A 441 -25.77 -27.05 16.30
CA HIS A 441 -25.39 -26.42 17.57
C HIS A 441 -25.30 -24.90 17.45
N THR A 442 -24.59 -24.40 16.44
CA THR A 442 -24.20 -22.99 16.32
C THR A 442 -24.74 -22.40 15.02
N GLN A 443 -25.09 -21.12 15.06
CA GLN A 443 -25.32 -20.30 13.87
C GLN A 443 -24.51 -19.01 13.95
N ALA A 444 -23.95 -18.58 12.82
CA ALA A 444 -23.28 -17.30 12.65
C ALA A 444 -23.97 -16.54 11.50
N THR A 445 -24.47 -15.35 11.77
CA THR A 445 -25.14 -14.49 10.79
C THR A 445 -24.31 -13.24 10.55
N ILE A 446 -23.93 -13.00 9.30
CA ILE A 446 -23.21 -11.78 8.88
C ILE A 446 -24.24 -10.75 8.43
N VAL A 447 -24.14 -9.55 8.99
CA VAL A 447 -25.08 -8.45 8.81
C VAL A 447 -24.32 -7.19 8.40
N HIS A 448 -24.74 -6.57 7.30
CA HIS A 448 -24.18 -5.30 6.83
C HIS A 448 -24.59 -4.15 7.76
N LEU A 449 -23.61 -3.36 8.21
CA LEU A 449 -23.78 -2.09 8.92
C LEU A 449 -24.04 -0.98 7.89
N GLN A 450 -25.22 -1.02 7.26
CA GLN A 450 -25.57 -0.07 6.22
C GLN A 450 -25.48 1.38 6.72
N GLY A 451 -24.68 2.19 6.03
CA GLY A 451 -24.48 3.59 6.39
C GLY A 451 -23.42 3.81 7.47
N SER A 452 -22.60 2.80 7.77
CA SER A 452 -21.36 2.94 8.54
C SER A 452 -20.55 4.16 8.11
N ALA A 453 -19.96 4.87 9.08
CA ALA A 453 -19.00 5.95 8.84
C ALA A 453 -17.57 5.46 8.56
N HIS A 454 -17.19 4.29 9.08
CA HIS A 454 -15.84 3.71 8.96
C HIS A 454 -15.54 3.23 7.53
N ALA A 455 -16.39 2.34 7.01
CA ALA A 455 -16.21 1.71 5.71
C ALA A 455 -17.54 1.38 5.05
N PHE A 456 -17.59 1.50 3.72
CA PHE A 456 -18.80 1.23 2.92
C PHE A 456 -19.38 -0.18 3.14
N ASP A 457 -18.50 -1.17 3.26
CA ASP A 457 -18.86 -2.59 3.38
C ASP A 457 -18.75 -3.14 4.80
N GLN A 458 -18.66 -2.27 5.81
CA GLN A 458 -18.63 -2.64 7.23
C GLN A 458 -19.76 -3.58 7.61
N ALA A 459 -19.43 -4.66 8.32
CA ALA A 459 -20.39 -5.64 8.77
C ALA A 459 -19.98 -6.24 10.12
N TYR A 460 -20.97 -6.77 10.84
CA TYR A 460 -20.74 -7.55 12.07
C TYR A 460 -21.26 -8.99 11.90
N ALA A 461 -20.74 -9.90 12.72
CA ALA A 461 -21.24 -11.27 12.81
C ALA A 461 -21.92 -11.52 14.17
N ALA A 462 -23.18 -11.95 14.13
CA ALA A 462 -23.90 -12.44 15.30
C ALA A 462 -23.79 -13.98 15.39
N ILE A 463 -23.15 -14.46 16.45
CA ILE A 463 -22.91 -15.89 16.69
C ILE A 463 -23.71 -16.33 17.91
N MET A 464 -24.51 -17.37 17.76
CA MET A 464 -25.39 -17.87 18.84
C MET A 464 -25.70 -19.36 18.66
N PRO A 465 -26.22 -20.05 19.69
CA PRO A 465 -26.82 -21.36 19.52
C PRO A 465 -27.99 -21.33 18.53
N VAL A 466 -28.22 -22.42 17.78
CA VAL A 466 -29.31 -22.53 16.78
C VAL A 466 -30.70 -22.34 17.40
N CYS A 467 -30.87 -22.80 18.64
CA CYS A 467 -32.10 -22.65 19.42
C CYS A 467 -31.82 -21.80 20.67
N PRO A 468 -31.69 -20.47 20.53
CA PRO A 468 -31.35 -19.62 21.66
C PRO A 468 -32.52 -19.53 22.64
N THR A 469 -32.19 -19.50 23.93
CA THR A 469 -33.11 -19.22 25.04
C THR A 469 -32.78 -17.84 25.63
N ALA A 470 -33.59 -17.36 26.57
CA ALA A 470 -33.32 -16.10 27.27
C ALA A 470 -31.96 -16.08 28.02
N ASN A 471 -31.39 -17.25 28.31
CA ASN A 471 -30.11 -17.40 29.00
C ASN A 471 -28.96 -17.82 28.06
N SER A 472 -29.21 -17.92 26.75
CA SER A 472 -28.18 -18.30 25.80
C SER A 472 -27.16 -17.19 25.60
N THR A 473 -25.89 -17.57 25.49
CA THR A 473 -24.82 -16.67 25.08
C THR A 473 -25.04 -16.26 23.62
N VAL A 474 -24.93 -14.97 23.35
CA VAL A 474 -24.85 -14.42 21.99
C VAL A 474 -23.54 -13.63 21.93
N ALA A 475 -22.74 -13.87 20.91
CA ALA A 475 -21.53 -13.09 20.64
C ALA A 475 -21.75 -12.20 19.41
N ILE A 476 -21.32 -10.95 19.49
CA ILE A 476 -21.24 -10.02 18.38
C ILE A 476 -19.76 -9.81 18.10
N PHE A 477 -19.29 -10.30 16.95
CA PHE A 477 -17.96 -9.98 16.45
C PHE A 477 -18.07 -8.78 15.53
N GLU A 478 -17.26 -7.78 15.80
CA GLU A 478 -17.17 -6.55 15.03
C GLU A 478 -15.74 -6.01 15.11
N ALA A 479 -15.27 -5.47 13.99
CA ALA A 479 -13.94 -4.92 13.83
C ALA A 479 -13.99 -3.38 13.87
N ASP A 480 -13.07 -2.78 14.63
CA ASP A 480 -12.77 -1.35 14.71
C ASP A 480 -13.75 -0.43 15.45
N TYR A 481 -15.07 -0.67 15.46
CA TYR A 481 -15.99 0.31 16.08
C TYR A 481 -15.80 0.46 17.60
N TRP A 482 -15.33 -0.60 18.26
CA TRP A 482 -15.06 -0.56 19.69
C TRP A 482 -14.03 -1.59 20.12
N ASN A 483 -13.11 -1.19 21.01
CA ASN A 483 -12.23 -2.13 21.69
C ASN A 483 -11.95 -1.76 23.16
N PRO A 484 -12.36 -2.60 24.13
CA PRO A 484 -12.13 -2.35 25.55
C PRO A 484 -10.68 -2.54 26.03
N HIS A 485 -9.78 -3.13 25.22
CA HIS A 485 -8.40 -3.45 25.63
C HIS A 485 -7.41 -2.30 25.44
N PHE A 486 -7.78 -1.22 24.72
CA PHE A 486 -6.94 -0.04 24.69
C PHE A 486 -6.95 0.63 26.08
N ALA A 487 -5.78 0.66 26.73
CA ALA A 487 -5.59 1.13 28.11
C ALA A 487 -6.01 2.60 28.35
N ASN A 488 -6.29 3.34 27.28
CA ASN A 488 -6.85 4.69 27.24
C ASN A 488 -8.14 4.70 26.39
N SER A 489 -9.10 3.81 26.67
CA SER A 489 -10.33 3.63 25.88
C SER A 489 -11.20 4.89 25.69
N ASP A 490 -10.95 5.97 26.45
CA ASP A 490 -11.55 7.29 26.20
C ASP A 490 -10.98 8.01 24.95
N TYR A 491 -9.81 7.61 24.44
CA TYR A 491 -9.16 8.20 23.25
C TYR A 491 -9.23 7.29 22.02
N PHE A 492 -9.40 5.97 22.20
CA PHE A 492 -9.34 4.95 21.16
C PHE A 492 -10.71 4.46 20.68
N VAL A 493 -11.79 5.01 21.23
CA VAL A 493 -13.15 4.69 20.81
C VAL A 493 -13.66 5.88 20.04
N ASP A 494 -13.88 5.71 18.73
CA ASP A 494 -14.75 6.62 18.03
C ASP A 494 -16.18 6.44 18.59
N HIS A 495 -16.58 7.36 19.45
CA HIS A 495 -17.89 7.31 20.09
C HIS A 495 -19.05 7.43 19.08
N VAL A 496 -18.80 7.98 17.89
CA VAL A 496 -19.78 8.03 16.80
C VAL A 496 -19.98 6.61 16.26
N GLU A 497 -18.90 5.93 15.91
CA GLU A 497 -18.95 4.55 15.41
C GLU A 497 -19.56 3.62 16.46
N ALA A 498 -19.06 3.64 17.70
CA ALA A 498 -19.63 2.85 18.79
C ALA A 498 -21.15 3.10 18.97
N ALA A 499 -21.62 4.33 18.81
CA ALA A 499 -23.05 4.65 18.86
C ALA A 499 -23.82 4.13 17.64
N GLU A 500 -23.24 4.22 16.44
CA GLU A 500 -23.80 3.64 15.20
C GLU A 500 -24.01 2.13 15.34
N LEU A 501 -23.00 1.39 15.81
CA LEU A 501 -23.12 -0.05 16.05
C LEU A 501 -24.19 -0.34 17.10
N LEU A 502 -24.21 0.37 18.23
CA LEU A 502 -25.24 0.15 19.26
C LEU A 502 -26.66 0.42 18.74
N ASN A 503 -26.83 1.46 17.92
CA ASN A 503 -28.10 1.76 17.27
C ASN A 503 -28.50 0.63 16.32
N LYS A 504 -27.58 0.18 15.47
CA LYS A 504 -27.83 -0.92 14.52
C LYS A 504 -28.17 -2.22 15.24
N LEU A 505 -27.41 -2.59 16.27
CA LEU A 505 -27.69 -3.75 17.12
C LEU A 505 -29.07 -3.65 17.79
N SER A 506 -29.48 -2.46 18.21
CA SER A 506 -30.82 -2.24 18.77
C SER A 506 -31.92 -2.39 17.72
N GLU A 507 -31.72 -1.88 16.50
CA GLU A 507 -32.64 -2.03 15.37
C GLU A 507 -32.81 -3.50 14.97
N ASP A 508 -31.69 -4.23 14.92
CA ASP A 508 -31.64 -5.66 14.61
C ASP A 508 -32.06 -6.54 15.81
N ARG A 509 -32.42 -5.90 16.94
CA ARG A 509 -32.92 -6.52 18.17
C ARG A 509 -31.93 -7.51 18.78
N ALA A 510 -30.63 -7.21 18.68
CA ALA A 510 -29.60 -7.92 19.41
C ALA A 510 -29.89 -7.88 20.92
N ALA A 511 -29.59 -8.98 21.62
CA ALA A 511 -29.80 -9.06 23.05
C ALA A 511 -28.88 -8.07 23.78
N ARG A 512 -29.42 -7.35 24.78
CA ARG A 512 -28.58 -6.46 25.63
C ARG A 512 -27.50 -7.19 26.40
N SER A 513 -27.65 -8.51 26.57
CA SER A 513 -26.68 -9.39 27.23
C SER A 513 -25.68 -10.02 26.26
N SER A 514 -25.68 -9.61 24.98
CA SER A 514 -24.69 -10.08 24.01
C SER A 514 -23.28 -9.74 24.47
N LEU A 515 -22.38 -10.70 24.33
CA LEU A 515 -20.94 -10.49 24.48
C LEU A 515 -20.42 -9.81 23.22
N TYR A 516 -19.75 -8.68 23.39
CA TYR A 516 -18.99 -8.06 22.34
C TYR A 516 -17.61 -8.72 22.24
N VAL A 517 -17.23 -9.12 21.03
CA VAL A 517 -15.94 -9.74 20.72
C VAL A 517 -15.16 -8.74 19.89
N PRO A 518 -14.25 -7.96 20.50
CA PRO A 518 -13.36 -7.09 19.76
C PRO A 518 -12.31 -7.90 19.02
N LEU A 519 -11.70 -7.25 18.06
CA LEU A 519 -10.71 -7.85 17.19
C LEU A 519 -9.26 -7.73 17.73
N PHE A 520 -8.88 -6.59 18.31
CA PHE A 520 -7.58 -6.45 18.98
C PHE A 520 -7.65 -6.90 20.45
N HIS A 521 -6.60 -7.55 20.94
CA HIS A 521 -6.50 -8.06 22.30
C HIS A 521 -5.20 -7.62 22.98
#